data_AF-A0A9E0U989-F1
#
_entry.id   AF-A0A9E0U989-F1
#
_cell.length_a   1.000
_cell.length_b   1.000
_cell.length_c   1.000
_cell.angle_alpha   90.00
_cell.angle_beta   90.00
_cell.angle_gamma   90.00
#
_symmetry.space_group_name_H-M   'P 1'
#
loop_
_entity.id
_entity.type
_entity.pdbx_description
1 polymer ?
#
loop_
_entity_poly.entity_id
_entity_poly.type
_entity_poly.pdbx_seq_one_letter_code
_entity_poly.pdbx_strand_id
1 'polypeptide(L)'
;MSEKETALKFQGKWNGKWAINDYGGDFVLVITEVKGCKVSGEAFWYNTASLTPNEPLLKAVVTDGVLNAEHPSGVKIRLEFQGDQLVGTWKISRYKGTLQVARENT
;
A
#
# COMPACT_ATOMS: atom_id res chain seq x y z
N MET A 1 -21.80 1.76 1.66
CA MET A 1 -20.84 0.71 1.24
C MET A 1 -20.28 0.10 2.51
N SER A 2 -20.42 -1.21 2.66
CA SER A 2 -19.86 -1.95 3.80
C SER A 2 -18.33 -2.01 3.70
N GLU A 3 -17.64 -2.22 4.82
CA GLU A 3 -16.17 -2.36 4.83
C GLU A 3 -15.68 -3.49 3.91
N LYS A 4 -16.46 -4.56 3.78
CA LYS A 4 -16.16 -5.69 2.90
C LYS A 4 -16.20 -5.29 1.43
N GLU A 5 -17.22 -4.53 1.02
CA GLU A 5 -17.33 -3.99 -0.35
C GLU A 5 -16.19 -3.01 -0.63
N THR A 6 -15.79 -2.21 0.35
CA THR A 6 -14.65 -1.31 0.22
C THR A 6 -13.34 -2.08 0.10
N ALA A 7 -13.15 -3.16 0.86
CA ALA A 7 -11.96 -3.99 0.78
C ALA A 7 -11.78 -4.63 -0.60
N LEU A 8 -12.88 -5.06 -1.24
CA LEU A 8 -12.84 -5.61 -2.59
C LEU A 8 -12.31 -4.62 -3.63
N LYS A 9 -12.56 -3.32 -3.45
CA LYS A 9 -12.04 -2.29 -4.36
C LYS A 9 -10.52 -2.21 -4.35
N PHE A 10 -9.87 -2.55 -3.24
CA PHE A 10 -8.40 -2.57 -3.16
C PHE A 10 -7.78 -3.73 -3.93
N GLN A 11 -8.52 -4.80 -4.23
CA GLN A 11 -7.99 -5.98 -4.94
C GLN A 11 -7.50 -5.60 -6.33
N GLY A 12 -6.26 -5.94 -6.69
CA GLY A 12 -5.62 -5.65 -7.97
C GLY A 12 -4.20 -5.10 -7.81
N LYS A 13 -3.61 -4.69 -8.93
CA LYS A 13 -2.27 -4.09 -8.97
C LYS A 13 -2.34 -2.57 -9.07
N TRP A 14 -1.53 -1.91 -8.25
CA TRP A 14 -1.43 -0.48 -8.11
C TRP A 14 0.02 -0.06 -8.25
N ASN A 15 0.29 0.87 -9.16
CA ASN A 15 1.63 1.36 -9.44
C ASN A 15 1.70 2.86 -9.15
N GLY A 16 2.83 3.33 -8.62
CA GLY A 16 3.04 4.75 -8.42
C GLY A 16 4.33 5.04 -7.69
N LYS A 17 4.29 6.02 -6.78
CA LYS A 17 5.48 6.60 -6.17
C LYS A 17 5.38 6.62 -4.65
N TRP A 18 6.55 6.54 -4.04
CA TRP A 18 6.78 6.91 -2.66
C TRP A 18 7.70 8.12 -2.57
N ALA A 19 7.55 8.94 -1.55
CA ALA A 19 8.44 10.06 -1.30
C ALA A 19 8.69 10.30 0.20
N ILE A 20 9.84 10.86 0.54
CA ILE A 20 10.22 11.40 1.85
C ILE A 20 11.17 12.58 1.65
N ASN A 21 10.76 13.78 2.08
CA ASN A 21 11.49 15.02 1.79
C ASN A 21 11.81 15.11 0.27
N ASP A 22 13.08 15.28 -0.09
CA ASP A 22 13.55 15.38 -1.48
C ASP A 22 13.89 14.02 -2.13
N TYR A 23 13.62 12.91 -1.44
CA TYR A 23 13.87 11.55 -1.93
C TYR A 23 12.57 10.85 -2.32
N GLY A 24 12.65 9.93 -3.27
CA GLY A 24 11.52 9.10 -3.66
C GLY A 24 11.88 8.03 -4.67
N GLY A 25 10.92 7.19 -4.98
CA GLY A 25 11.08 6.06 -5.89
C GLY A 25 9.76 5.46 -6.32
N ASP A 26 9.83 4.36 -7.06
CA ASP A 26 8.64 3.62 -7.48
C ASP A 26 8.11 2.73 -6.36
N PHE A 27 6.80 2.59 -6.33
CA PHE A 27 6.09 1.72 -5.40
C PHE A 27 5.02 0.94 -6.15
N VAL A 28 4.95 -0.37 -5.89
CA VAL A 28 3.94 -1.26 -6.45
C VAL A 28 3.26 -2.00 -5.32
N LEU A 29 1.93 -1.98 -5.32
CA LEU A 29 1.09 -2.72 -4.37
C LEU A 29 0.23 -3.71 -5.18
N VAL A 30 0.34 -4.99 -4.84
CA VAL A 30 -0.48 -6.04 -5.46
C VAL A 30 -1.35 -6.66 -4.39
N ILE A 31 -2.66 -6.45 -4.46
CA ILE A 31 -3.63 -7.10 -3.57
C ILE A 31 -4.26 -8.28 -4.33
N THR A 32 -3.95 -9.49 -3.91
CA THR A 32 -4.36 -10.73 -4.60
C THR A 32 -5.63 -11.33 -4.02
N GLU A 33 -5.83 -11.24 -2.71
CA GLU A 33 -6.96 -11.85 -2.02
C GLU A 33 -7.64 -10.87 -1.04
N VAL A 34 -8.97 -10.95 -0.96
CA VAL A 34 -9.79 -10.20 -0.01
C VAL A 34 -10.74 -11.16 0.71
N LYS A 35 -10.64 -11.24 2.03
CA LYS A 35 -11.47 -12.08 2.91
C LYS A 35 -12.14 -11.21 3.98
N GLY A 36 -13.35 -10.74 3.68
CA GLY A 36 -14.04 -9.76 4.52
C GLY A 36 -13.29 -8.43 4.47
N CYS A 37 -12.79 -7.97 5.63
CA CYS A 37 -12.00 -6.74 5.72
C CYS A 37 -10.48 -6.99 5.65
N LYS A 38 -10.05 -8.27 5.65
CA LYS A 38 -8.63 -8.62 5.53
C LYS A 38 -8.25 -8.71 4.07
N VAL A 39 -7.08 -8.17 3.73
CA VAL A 39 -6.52 -8.29 2.38
C VAL A 39 -5.14 -8.94 2.46
N SER A 40 -4.77 -9.66 1.41
CA SER A 40 -3.46 -10.29 1.26
C SER A 40 -2.84 -9.81 -0.04
N GLY A 41 -1.53 -9.69 -0.06
CA GLY A 41 -0.84 -9.08 -1.19
C GLY A 41 0.64 -8.86 -0.91
N GLU A 42 1.28 -8.12 -1.80
CA GLU A 42 2.71 -7.83 -1.80
C GLU A 42 2.92 -6.34 -2.03
N ALA A 43 3.99 -5.80 -1.46
CA ALA A 43 4.35 -4.40 -1.63
C ALA A 43 5.83 -4.29 -1.99
N PHE A 44 6.11 -3.59 -3.08
CA PHE A 44 7.43 -3.50 -3.69
C PHE A 44 7.92 -2.07 -3.70
N TRP A 45 9.14 -1.85 -3.21
CA TRP A 45 9.76 -0.54 -3.07
C TRP A 45 11.03 -0.47 -3.89
N TYR A 46 11.05 0.43 -4.87
CA TYR A 46 12.20 0.61 -5.75
C TYR A 46 12.93 1.91 -5.42
N ASN A 47 14.18 2.00 -5.86
CA ASN A 47 15.07 3.15 -5.63
C ASN A 47 15.23 3.51 -4.14
N THR A 48 15.18 2.49 -3.28
CA THR A 48 15.45 2.59 -1.85
C THR A 48 16.94 2.33 -1.59
N ALA A 49 17.54 3.07 -0.65
CA ALA A 49 18.93 2.82 -0.23
C ALA A 49 19.06 1.49 0.54
N SER A 50 17.96 1.00 1.14
CA SER A 50 17.88 -0.32 1.75
C SER A 50 17.37 -1.32 0.71
N LEU A 51 18.11 -2.41 0.51
CA LEU A 51 17.69 -3.60 -0.26
C LEU A 51 16.49 -4.26 0.42
N THR A 52 15.34 -3.60 0.46
CA THR A 52 14.14 -4.14 1.07
C THR A 52 13.59 -5.14 0.07
N PRO A 53 13.71 -6.46 0.31
CA PRO A 53 13.17 -7.43 -0.61
C PRO A 53 11.67 -7.20 -0.73
N ASN A 54 11.25 -7.39 -1.97
CA ASN A 54 9.88 -7.45 -2.43
C ASN A 54 9.16 -8.61 -1.72
N GLU A 55 8.45 -8.33 -0.62
CA GLU A 55 7.85 -9.38 0.22
C GLU A 55 6.32 -9.25 0.36
N PRO A 56 5.64 -10.36 0.70
CA PRO A 56 4.24 -10.34 1.10
C PRO A 56 3.99 -9.44 2.31
N LEU A 57 2.83 -8.79 2.32
CA LEU A 57 2.35 -8.04 3.46
C LEU A 57 2.18 -9.00 4.66
N LEU A 58 2.79 -8.65 5.79
CA LEU A 58 2.66 -9.39 7.05
C LEU A 58 1.21 -9.33 7.56
N LYS A 59 0.57 -8.17 7.39
CA LYS A 59 -0.81 -7.92 7.78
C LYS A 59 -1.40 -6.83 6.91
N ALA A 60 -2.65 -6.98 6.47
CA ALA A 60 -3.38 -5.88 5.85
C ALA A 60 -4.88 -5.98 6.13
N VAL A 61 -5.48 -4.85 6.51
CA VAL A 61 -6.89 -4.75 6.90
C VAL A 61 -7.48 -3.43 6.44
N VAL A 62 -8.72 -3.45 5.97
CA VAL A 62 -9.49 -2.27 5.60
C VAL A 62 -10.47 -1.96 6.72
N THR A 63 -10.38 -0.75 7.27
CA THR A 63 -11.26 -0.25 8.33
C THR A 63 -11.57 1.20 8.03
N ASP A 64 -12.83 1.61 8.14
CA ASP A 64 -13.26 2.99 7.84
C ASP A 64 -12.84 3.48 6.43
N GLY A 65 -12.80 2.57 5.46
CA GLY A 65 -12.41 2.86 4.08
C GLY A 65 -10.90 3.05 3.85
N VAL A 66 -10.08 2.77 4.86
CA VAL A 66 -8.63 2.93 4.82
C VAL A 66 -7.96 1.56 4.90
N LEU A 67 -7.08 1.27 3.96
CA LEU A 67 -6.17 0.13 4.00
C LEU A 67 -5.02 0.43 4.97
N ASN A 68 -4.94 -0.36 6.04
CA ASN A 68 -3.82 -0.37 6.97
C ASN A 68 -3.03 -1.67 6.75
N ALA A 69 -1.79 -1.55 6.27
CA ALA A 69 -0.93 -2.69 5.98
C ALA A 69 0.44 -2.59 6.67
N GLU A 70 1.07 -3.73 6.90
CA GLU A 70 2.37 -3.88 7.53
C GLU A 70 3.23 -4.80 6.66
N HIS A 71 4.43 -4.34 6.34
CA HIS A 71 5.44 -5.08 5.61
C HIS A 71 6.41 -5.76 6.60
N PRO A 72 7.00 -6.91 6.30
CA PRO A 72 7.94 -7.62 7.19
C PRO A 72 9.14 -6.79 7.66
N SER A 73 9.56 -5.79 6.87
CA SER A 73 10.60 -4.83 7.28
C SER A 73 10.16 -3.82 8.36
N GLY A 74 8.92 -3.89 8.84
CA GLY A 74 8.33 -2.98 9.82
C GLY A 74 7.76 -1.69 9.23
N VAL A 75 7.69 -1.58 7.89
CA VAL A 75 6.99 -0.48 7.23
C VAL A 75 5.49 -0.61 7.45
N LYS A 76 4.86 0.45 7.94
CA LYS A 76 3.41 0.58 8.07
C LYS A 76 2.89 1.47 6.95
N ILE A 77 1.90 0.97 6.21
CA ILE A 77 1.25 1.62 5.06
C ILE A 77 -0.17 1.98 5.47
N ARG A 78 -0.59 3.20 5.15
CA ARG A 78 -1.97 3.68 5.28
C ARG A 78 -2.40 4.28 3.94
N LEU A 79 -3.42 3.73 3.30
CA LEU A 79 -3.89 4.16 1.99
C LEU A 79 -5.43 4.29 1.97
N GLU A 80 -5.93 5.31 1.31
CA GLU A 80 -7.36 5.54 1.10
C GLU A 80 -7.62 5.97 -0.35
N PHE A 81 -8.85 5.78 -0.81
CA PHE A 81 -9.25 6.17 -2.15
C PHE A 81 -9.36 7.69 -2.27
N GLN A 82 -8.67 8.25 -3.27
CA GLN A 82 -8.85 9.62 -3.74
C GLN A 82 -9.17 9.57 -5.24
N GLY A 83 -10.46 9.52 -5.57
CA GLY A 83 -10.92 9.19 -6.93
C GLY A 83 -10.49 7.78 -7.31
N ASP A 84 -9.78 7.66 -8.44
CA ASP A 84 -9.28 6.39 -8.98
C ASP A 84 -7.86 6.02 -8.49
N GLN A 85 -7.32 6.78 -7.54
CA GLN A 85 -6.00 6.58 -6.95
C GLN A 85 -6.12 6.15 -5.50
N LEU A 86 -5.08 5.46 -5.01
CA LEU A 86 -4.84 5.31 -3.58
C LEU A 86 -3.77 6.29 -3.15
N VAL A 87 -4.09 7.08 -2.13
CA VAL A 87 -3.18 8.08 -1.57
C VAL A 87 -3.04 7.84 -0.08
N GLY A 88 -1.86 8.13 0.46
CA GLY A 88 -1.64 8.09 1.89
C GLY A 88 -0.18 8.14 2.27
N THR A 89 0.19 7.33 3.25
CA THR A 89 1.50 7.43 3.90
C THR A 89 2.13 6.09 4.17
N TRP A 90 3.46 6.09 4.26
CA TRP A 90 4.23 5.01 4.84
C TRP A 90 5.02 5.51 6.06
N LYS A 91 5.34 4.61 6.98
CA LYS A 91 6.16 4.91 8.16
C LYS A 91 7.03 3.70 8.54
N ILE A 92 8.30 3.94 8.80
CA ILE A 92 9.22 2.96 9.41
C ILE A 92 10.10 3.66 10.44
N SER A 93 10.06 3.19 11.69
CA SER A 93 10.80 3.80 12.78
C SER A 93 10.53 5.33 12.87
N ARG A 94 11.56 6.18 12.73
CA ARG A 94 11.44 7.65 12.69
C ARG A 94 11.07 8.24 11.32
N TYR A 95 11.16 7.46 10.25
CA TYR A 95 10.92 7.93 8.88
C TYR A 95 9.44 7.79 8.52
N LYS A 96 8.91 8.79 7.84
CA LYS A 96 7.55 8.78 7.27
C LYS A 96 7.56 9.50 5.94
N GLY A 97 6.67 9.09 5.05
CA GLY A 97 6.58 9.68 3.72
C GLY A 97 5.22 9.44 3.09
N THR A 98 5.05 9.93 1.87
CA THR A 98 3.80 9.81 1.12
C THR A 98 3.82 8.60 0.19
N LEU A 99 2.63 8.10 -0.10
CA LEU A 99 2.36 7.11 -1.13
C LEU A 99 1.25 7.64 -2.03
N GLN A 100 1.44 7.49 -3.33
CA GLN A 100 0.41 7.75 -4.33
C GLN A 100 0.53 6.70 -5.42
N VAL A 101 -0.53 5.90 -5.60
CA VAL A 101 -0.59 4.86 -6.62
C VAL A 101 -1.89 4.91 -7.39
N ALA A 102 -1.81 4.63 -8.68
CA ALA A 102 -2.94 4.47 -9.56
C ALA A 102 -3.11 2.99 -9.90
N ARG A 103 -4.34 2.61 -10.26
CA ARG A 103 -4.62 1.29 -10.76
C ARG A 103 -3.78 1.01 -12.01
N GLU A 104 -3.18 -0.17 -12.10
CA GLU A 104 -2.59 -0.61 -13.35
C GLU A 104 -3.73 -0.86 -14.35
N ASN A 105 -3.79 -0.07 -15.42
CA ASN A 105 -4.68 -0.33 -16.54
C ASN A 105 -4.09 -1.50 -17.34
N THR A 106 -4.78 -2.65 -17.31
CA THR A 106 -4.55 -3.73 -18.28
C THR A 106 -5.08 -3.37 -19.65
#